data_AF-A4A0B7-F1
#
_entry.id   AF-A4A0B7-F1
#
_cell.length_a   1.000
_cell.length_b   1.000
_cell.length_c   1.000
_cell.angle_alpha   90.00
_cell.angle_beta   90.00
_cell.angle_gamma   90.00
#
_symmetry.space_group_name_H-M   'P 1'
#
loop_
_entity.id
_entity.type
_entity.pdbx_description
1 polymer ?
#
loop_
_entity_poly.entity_id
_entity_poly.type
_entity_poly.pdbx_seq_one_letter_code
_entity_poly.pdbx_strand_id
1 'polypeptide(L)'
;MQKLNLVPQSKQNWGTWLSEFTAALRGEVKVADEVTIVTDSGVRVRVDMVVRNFFTGALRFIESKFGPSAEYQPNQRTGYPELMRTQQGTIRTDKLSGLGIRSGDRIGIDLQIDGWNGFSDSLP
;
A
#
# COMPACT_ATOMS: atom_id res chain seq x y z
N MET A 1 16.85 8.86 -22.16
CA MET A 1 16.78 7.51 -21.55
C MET A 1 16.91 7.67 -20.05
N GLN A 2 15.82 7.52 -19.30
CA GLN A 2 15.87 7.45 -17.84
C GLN A 2 16.60 6.15 -17.46
N LYS A 3 17.69 6.25 -16.70
CA LYS A 3 18.32 5.06 -16.10
C LYS A 3 17.31 4.46 -15.12
N LEU A 4 16.78 3.28 -15.43
CA LEU A 4 16.12 2.45 -14.42
C LEU A 4 17.18 2.09 -13.39
N ASN A 5 17.14 2.75 -12.22
CA ASN A 5 17.84 2.27 -11.05
C ASN A 5 17.09 1.02 -10.55
N LEU A 6 17.47 -0.14 -11.11
CA LEU A 6 16.90 -1.45 -10.79
C LEU A 6 17.26 -1.94 -9.37
N VAL A 7 18.16 -1.24 -8.67
CA VAL A 7 18.66 -1.63 -7.35
C VAL A 7 18.19 -0.65 -6.29
N PRO A 8 17.43 -1.11 -5.28
CA PRO A 8 17.03 -0.27 -4.16
C PRO A 8 18.23 0.18 -3.32
N GLN A 9 18.37 1.49 -3.07
CA GLN A 9 19.52 2.07 -2.37
C GLN A 9 19.49 1.89 -0.84
N SER A 10 18.37 1.43 -0.26
CA SER A 10 18.23 1.23 1.19
C SER A 10 17.53 -0.10 1.49
N LYS A 11 17.77 -0.67 2.68
CA LYS A 11 17.06 -1.86 3.20
C LYS A 11 15.54 -1.68 3.17
N GLN A 12 15.07 -0.46 3.40
CA GLN A 12 13.64 -0.14 3.42
C GLN A 12 13.03 -0.25 2.01
N ASN A 13 13.78 0.13 0.98
CA ASN A 13 13.32 0.07 -0.40
C ASN A 13 13.31 -1.38 -0.97
N TRP A 14 13.97 -2.34 -0.31
CA TRP A 14 13.93 -3.74 -0.74
C TRP A 14 12.57 -4.37 -0.55
N GLY A 15 11.87 -4.08 0.57
CA GLY A 15 10.51 -4.59 0.77
C GLY A 15 9.55 -4.08 -0.30
N THR A 16 9.57 -2.76 -0.56
CA THR A 16 8.76 -2.13 -1.60
C THR A 16 9.05 -2.72 -2.97
N TRP A 17 10.33 -2.94 -3.31
CA TRP A 17 10.71 -3.57 -4.58
C TRP A 17 10.21 -5.01 -4.70
N LEU A 18 10.33 -5.82 -3.63
CA LEU A 18 9.83 -7.20 -3.60
C LEU A 18 8.31 -7.24 -3.72
N SER A 19 7.60 -6.34 -3.04
CA SER A 19 6.15 -6.18 -3.14
C SER A 19 5.72 -5.81 -4.56
N GLU A 20 6.37 -4.83 -5.18
CA GLU A 20 6.09 -4.41 -6.55
C GLU A 20 6.39 -5.53 -7.56
N PHE A 21 7.51 -6.25 -7.39
CA PHE A 21 7.86 -7.40 -8.22
C PHE A 21 6.82 -8.52 -8.09
N THR A 22 6.41 -8.86 -6.85
CA THR A 22 5.40 -9.89 -6.60
C THR A 22 4.03 -9.47 -7.14
N ALA A 23 3.69 -8.18 -7.08
CA ALA A 23 2.49 -7.63 -7.72
C ALA A 23 2.54 -7.78 -9.25
N ALA A 24 3.68 -7.48 -9.88
CA ALA A 24 3.87 -7.67 -11.31
C ALA A 24 3.68 -9.14 -11.74
N LEU A 25 4.16 -10.10 -10.93
CA LEU A 25 3.92 -11.53 -11.18
C LEU A 25 2.42 -11.92 -11.11
N ARG A 26 1.59 -11.15 -10.39
CA ARG A 26 0.13 -11.32 -10.34
C ARG A 26 -0.61 -10.56 -11.46
N GLY A 27 0.12 -9.94 -12.39
CA GLY A 27 -0.47 -9.09 -13.44
C GLY A 27 -0.98 -7.75 -12.91
N GLU A 28 -0.43 -7.26 -11.80
CA GLU A 28 -0.73 -5.96 -11.23
C GLU A 28 0.36 -4.95 -11.61
N VAL A 29 -0.04 -3.72 -11.91
CA VAL A 29 0.88 -2.63 -12.26
C VAL A 29 0.76 -1.53 -11.21
N LYS A 30 1.89 -1.01 -10.72
CA LYS A 30 1.89 0.10 -9.78
C LYS A 30 1.33 1.37 -10.43
N VAL A 31 0.40 2.03 -9.74
CA VAL A 31 -0.29 3.24 -10.22
C VAL A 31 -0.04 4.46 -9.33
N ALA A 32 0.36 4.26 -8.07
CA ALA A 32 0.74 5.34 -7.18
C ALA A 32 1.64 4.85 -6.04
N ASP A 33 2.49 5.73 -5.53
CA ASP A 33 3.28 5.54 -4.31
C ASP A 33 2.73 6.42 -3.18
N GLU A 34 2.85 5.96 -1.94
CA GLU A 34 2.53 6.72 -0.72
C GLU A 34 1.11 7.33 -0.72
N VAL A 35 0.09 6.48 -0.75
CA VAL A 35 -1.32 6.90 -0.78
C VAL A 35 -1.87 7.03 0.64
N THR A 36 -2.38 8.21 0.97
CA THR A 36 -3.03 8.45 2.26
C THR A 36 -4.49 8.04 2.22
N ILE A 37 -4.91 7.26 3.21
CA ILE A 37 -6.29 6.83 3.44
C ILE A 37 -6.70 7.29 4.84
N VAL A 38 -7.93 7.77 4.98
CA VAL A 38 -8.58 8.02 6.27
C VAL A 38 -9.67 6.98 6.47
N THR A 39 -9.64 6.27 7.60
CA THR A 39 -10.64 5.26 7.96
C THR A 39 -11.97 5.92 8.36
N ASP A 40 -13.03 5.14 8.55
CA ASP A 40 -14.34 5.66 8.94
C ASP A 40 -14.31 6.27 10.36
N SER A 41 -13.44 5.76 11.25
CA SER A 41 -13.17 6.35 12.58
C SER A 41 -12.28 7.60 12.54
N GLY A 42 -11.80 8.01 11.36
CA GLY A 42 -10.99 9.21 11.17
C GLY A 42 -9.48 8.98 11.32
N VAL A 43 -9.02 7.73 11.47
CA VAL A 43 -7.59 7.43 11.57
C VAL A 43 -6.92 7.59 10.21
N ARG A 44 -5.85 8.37 10.16
CA ARG A 44 -5.06 8.59 8.95
C ARG A 44 -3.91 7.58 8.86
N VAL A 45 -3.89 6.77 7.81
CA VAL A 45 -2.78 5.88 7.47
C VAL A 45 -2.26 6.21 6.07
N ARG A 46 -1.01 5.84 5.80
CA ARG A 46 -0.41 5.93 4.46
C ARG A 46 0.10 4.55 4.10
N VAL A 47 -0.28 4.06 2.93
CA VAL A 47 0.25 2.81 2.37
C VAL A 47 1.40 3.14 1.42
N ASP A 48 2.39 2.26 1.33
CA ASP A 48 3.56 2.46 0.49
C ASP A 48 3.23 2.54 -1.00
N MET A 49 2.28 1.74 -1.49
CA MET A 49 1.88 1.78 -2.90
C MET A 49 0.44 1.35 -3.15
N VAL A 50 -0.05 1.69 -4.34
CA VAL A 50 -1.28 1.16 -4.91
C VAL A 50 -0.96 0.53 -6.25
N VAL A 51 -1.44 -0.69 -6.43
CA VAL A 51 -1.33 -1.43 -7.68
C VAL A 51 -2.72 -1.65 -8.27
N ARG A 52 -2.78 -1.76 -9.60
CA ARG A 52 -3.99 -2.03 -10.35
C ARG A 52 -3.83 -3.33 -11.12
N ASN A 53 -4.72 -4.28 -10.91
CA ASN A 53 -4.76 -5.49 -11.70
C ASN A 53 -5.11 -5.16 -13.16
N PHE A 54 -4.27 -5.58 -14.10
CA PHE A 54 -4.40 -5.23 -15.51
C PHE A 54 -5.69 -5.79 -16.14
N PHE A 55 -6.12 -6.98 -15.70
CA PHE A 55 -7.25 -7.69 -16.30
C PHE A 55 -8.60 -7.24 -15.75
N THR A 56 -8.67 -6.94 -14.45
CA THR A 56 -9.94 -6.61 -13.76
C THR A 56 -10.08 -5.12 -13.47
N GLY A 57 -8.98 -4.37 -13.50
CA GLY A 57 -8.95 -2.98 -13.07
C GLY A 57 -9.04 -2.78 -11.56
N ALA A 58 -9.13 -3.85 -10.77
CA ALA A 58 -9.21 -3.79 -9.31
C ALA A 58 -7.94 -3.16 -8.70
N LEU A 59 -8.12 -2.38 -7.65
CA LEU A 59 -7.03 -1.75 -6.91
C LEU A 59 -6.69 -2.56 -5.68
N ARG A 60 -5.40 -2.64 -5.37
CA ARG A 60 -4.89 -3.14 -4.10
C ARG A 60 -3.92 -2.13 -3.50
N PHE A 61 -4.05 -1.92 -2.20
CA PHE A 61 -3.27 -1.00 -1.40
C PHE A 61 -2.27 -1.83 -0.62
N ILE A 62 -0.97 -1.59 -0.83
CA ILE A 62 0.09 -2.43 -0.27
C ILE A 62 0.93 -1.60 0.70
N GLU A 63 1.03 -2.09 1.93
CA GLU A 63 2.05 -1.68 2.89
C GLU A 63 3.15 -2.74 2.94
N SER A 64 4.41 -2.34 2.86
CA SER A 64 5.55 -3.25 2.88
C SER A 64 6.38 -3.06 4.15
N LYS A 65 6.63 -4.16 4.87
CA LYS A 65 7.55 -4.21 6.01
C LYS A 65 8.75 -5.09 5.67
N PHE A 66 9.95 -4.61 5.97
CA PHE A 66 11.19 -5.33 5.68
C PHE A 66 12.09 -5.39 6.91
N GLY A 67 12.41 -6.62 7.33
CA GLY A 67 13.34 -6.90 8.41
C GLY A 67 12.66 -7.24 9.74
N PRO A 68 13.40 -7.91 10.66
CA PRO A 68 12.86 -8.40 11.92
C PRO A 68 12.53 -7.28 12.93
N SER A 69 13.08 -6.08 12.73
CA SER A 69 12.80 -4.90 13.56
C SER A 69 11.75 -3.98 12.94
N ALA A 70 11.11 -4.37 11.84
CA ALA A 70 10.06 -3.57 11.24
C ALA A 70 8.79 -3.68 12.09
N GLU A 71 8.17 -2.54 12.38
CA GLU A 71 6.99 -2.48 13.25
C GLU A 71 5.92 -1.58 12.65
N TYR A 72 4.68 -1.78 13.08
CA TYR A 72 3.59 -0.88 12.81
C TYR A 72 3.68 0.38 13.66
N GLN A 73 3.50 1.53 13.01
CA GLN A 73 3.29 2.79 13.69
C GLN A 73 1.96 2.78 14.46
N PRO A 74 1.78 3.63 15.50
CA PRO A 74 0.55 3.62 16.32
C PRO A 74 -0.75 3.79 15.52
N ASN A 75 -0.75 4.67 14.52
CA ASN A 75 -1.88 4.85 13.62
C ASN A 75 -2.13 3.62 12.72
N GLN A 76 -1.09 2.93 12.27
CA GLN A 76 -1.20 1.70 11.48
C GLN A 76 -1.83 0.57 12.30
N ARG A 77 -1.44 0.42 13.58
CA ARG A 77 -2.02 -0.56 14.51
C ARG A 77 -3.52 -0.37 14.74
N THR A 78 -4.01 0.86 14.57
CA THR A 78 -5.44 1.17 14.73
C THR A 78 -6.17 1.14 13.38
N GLY A 79 -5.61 1.78 12.36
CA GLY A 79 -6.26 1.99 11.08
C GLY A 79 -6.27 0.77 10.17
N TYR A 80 -5.21 -0.06 10.15
CA TYR A 80 -5.18 -1.23 9.26
C TYR A 80 -6.21 -2.30 9.62
N PRO A 81 -6.41 -2.69 10.89
CA PRO A 81 -7.49 -3.61 11.26
C PRO A 81 -8.87 -3.08 10.86
N GLU A 82 -9.10 -1.76 10.98
CA GLU A 82 -10.35 -1.16 10.53
C GLU A 82 -10.53 -1.26 9.02
N LEU A 83 -9.50 -0.90 8.23
CA LEU A 83 -9.55 -1.00 6.77
C LEU A 83 -9.72 -2.44 6.30
N MET A 84 -9.09 -3.41 6.95
CA MET A 84 -9.26 -4.84 6.64
C MET A 84 -10.68 -5.32 6.94
N ARG A 85 -11.29 -4.84 8.04
CA ARG A 85 -12.65 -5.21 8.45
C ARG A 85 -13.72 -4.54 7.59
N THR A 86 -13.58 -3.25 7.28
CA THR A 86 -14.60 -2.48 6.55
C THR A 86 -14.40 -2.52 5.05
N GLN A 87 -13.17 -2.75 4.58
CA GLN A 87 -12.75 -2.64 3.19
C GLN A 87 -13.14 -1.30 2.56
N GLN A 88 -13.21 -0.23 3.35
CA GLN A 88 -13.62 1.10 2.91
C GLN A 88 -12.73 2.18 3.53
N GLY A 89 -12.44 3.23 2.76
CA GLY A 89 -11.66 4.36 3.25
C GLY A 89 -11.79 5.59 2.36
N THR A 90 -11.49 6.76 2.94
CA THR A 90 -11.49 8.04 2.22
C THR A 90 -10.09 8.40 1.77
N ILE A 91 -9.89 8.61 0.47
CA ILE A 91 -8.60 8.99 -0.10
C ILE A 91 -8.28 10.45 0.25
N ARG A 92 -7.05 10.72 0.70
CA ARG A 92 -6.58 12.08 1.05
C ARG A 92 -5.30 12.44 0.30
N THR A 93 -5.28 12.15 -0.99
CA THR A 93 -4.22 12.50 -1.93
C THR A 93 -4.77 12.57 -3.35
N ASP A 94 -4.13 13.33 -4.23
CA ASP A 94 -4.50 13.42 -5.66
C ASP A 94 -3.68 12.49 -6.56
N LYS A 95 -2.85 11.62 -5.97
CA LYS A 95 -1.98 10.69 -6.71
C LYS A 95 -2.73 9.64 -7.53
N LEU A 96 -4.01 9.41 -7.23
CA LEU A 96 -4.88 8.49 -7.98
C LEU A 96 -5.76 9.22 -9.02
N SER A 97 -5.57 10.52 -9.22
CA SER A 97 -6.40 11.34 -10.12
C SER A 97 -6.37 10.86 -11.58
N GLY A 98 -5.27 10.27 -12.03
CA GLY A 98 -5.16 9.62 -13.35
C GLY A 98 -6.11 8.43 -13.54
N LEU A 99 -6.67 7.89 -12.46
CA LEU A 99 -7.70 6.85 -12.46
C LEU A 99 -9.10 7.41 -12.19
N GLY A 100 -9.26 8.74 -12.13
CA GLY A 100 -10.51 9.41 -11.79
C GLY A 100 -10.82 9.48 -10.30
N ILE A 101 -9.94 8.96 -9.43
CA ILE A 101 -10.11 8.98 -7.97
C ILE A 101 -9.45 10.23 -7.41
N ARG A 102 -10.21 11.05 -6.68
CA ARG A 102 -9.80 12.35 -6.15
C ARG A 102 -9.67 12.31 -4.63
N SER A 103 -8.92 13.27 -4.08
CA SER A 103 -8.94 13.51 -2.64
C SER A 103 -10.38 13.81 -2.17
N GLY A 104 -10.84 13.09 -1.16
CA GLY A 104 -12.21 13.15 -0.65
C GLY A 104 -13.09 11.98 -1.07
N ASP A 105 -12.71 11.22 -2.10
CA ASP A 105 -13.50 10.06 -2.53
C ASP A 105 -13.42 8.94 -1.49
N ARG A 106 -14.59 8.38 -1.16
CA ARG A 106 -14.70 7.15 -0.36
C ARG A 106 -14.80 5.96 -1.29
N ILE A 107 -13.86 5.03 -1.18
CA ILE A 107 -13.73 3.88 -2.09
C ILE A 107 -13.43 2.59 -1.33
N GLY A 108 -13.61 1.47 -2.03
CA GLY A 108 -13.20 0.16 -1.55
C GLY A 108 -11.68 0.06 -1.40
N ILE A 109 -11.23 -0.51 -0.28
CA ILE A 109 -9.82 -0.68 0.07
C ILE A 109 -9.52 -2.17 0.26
N ASP A 110 -8.88 -2.79 -0.74
CA ASP A 110 -8.22 -4.08 -0.60
C ASP A 110 -6.82 -3.84 -0.03
N LEU A 111 -6.66 -3.93 1.30
CA LEU A 111 -5.38 -3.71 1.98
C LEU A 111 -4.61 -5.03 2.10
N GLN A 112 -3.39 -5.05 1.58
CA GLN A 112 -2.42 -6.13 1.76
C GLN A 112 -1.21 -5.61 2.51
N ILE A 113 -0.74 -6.40 3.49
CA ILE A 113 0.49 -6.11 4.22
C ILE A 113 1.49 -7.19 3.84
N ASP A 114 2.58 -6.76 3.22
CA ASP A 114 3.67 -7.63 2.84
C ASP A 114 4.77 -7.61 3.90
N GLY A 115 5.03 -8.79 4.45
CA GLY A 115 6.12 -9.04 5.37
C GLY A 115 7.32 -9.67 4.68
N TRP A 116 8.48 -9.01 4.76
CA TRP A 116 9.71 -9.50 4.16
C TRP A 116 10.83 -9.64 5.20
N ASN A 117 11.73 -10.60 4.96
CA ASN A 117 12.97 -10.79 5.72
C ASN A 117 12.74 -10.89 7.25
N GLY A 118 11.89 -11.82 7.68
CA GLY A 118 11.66 -12.11 9.09
C GLY A 118 10.74 -11.12 9.81
N PHE A 119 10.01 -10.27 9.08
CA PHE A 119 8.88 -9.55 9.65
C PHE A 119 7.82 -10.53 10.16
N SER A 120 7.43 -10.43 11.42
CA SER A 120 6.31 -11.17 11.99
C SER A 120 5.11 -10.23 12.10
N ASP A 121 4.06 -10.52 11.32
CA ASP A 121 2.80 -9.80 11.47
C ASP A 121 2.19 -10.09 12.85
N SER A 122 1.68 -9.05 13.48
CA SER A 122 1.00 -9.12 14.78
C SER A 122 -0.30 -8.30 14.77
N LEU A 123 -0.85 -7.96 13.60
CA LEU A 123 -2.19 -7.39 13.56
C LEU A 123 -3.23 -8.46 13.88
N PRO A 124 -4.27 -8.11 14.66
CA PRO A 124 -5.37 -9.01 14.99
C PRO A 124 -6.29 -9.30 13.80
#